data_AF-A0A533UZK3-F1
#
_entry.id   AF-A0A533UZK3-F1
#
_cell.length_a   1.000
_cell.length_b   1.000
_cell.length_c   1.000
_cell.angle_alpha   90.00
_cell.angle_beta   90.00
_cell.angle_gamma   90.00
#
_symmetry.space_group_name_H-M   'P 1'
#
loop_
_entity.id
_entity.type
_entity.pdbx_description
1 polymer ?
#
loop_
_entity_poly.entity_id
_entity_poly.type
_entity_poly.pdbx_seq_one_letter_code
_entity_poly.pdbx_strand_id
1 'polypeptide(L)'
;MRQNEIEYFERLFEKHRLHSCGLSSYDYSLKNLVILLEWIDESSEGKLNEKIGVEPGDLYRMVETTYWLAYCLYEIAKLIGRKDLLPEINILRLRIKYGIKSELIPLIQLEGIGRIRARSLYKVGITDVTKIDKTSESKLANIPKIGVKLAKKLKNQIKSYQK
;
A
#
# COMPACT_ATOMS: atom_id res chain seq x y z
N MET A 1 17.79 13.51 -16.81
CA MET A 1 17.31 13.80 -15.44
C MET A 1 18.26 14.77 -14.78
N ARG A 2 17.77 15.59 -13.86
CA ARG A 2 18.61 16.51 -13.07
C ARG A 2 19.34 15.73 -11.98
N GLN A 3 20.52 16.19 -11.55
CA GLN A 3 21.34 15.54 -10.51
C GLN A 3 20.53 15.20 -9.24
N ASN A 4 19.68 16.12 -8.81
CA ASN A 4 18.83 15.94 -7.62
C ASN A 4 17.81 14.80 -7.76
N GLU A 5 17.39 14.45 -8.97
CA GLU A 5 16.46 13.32 -9.22
C GLU A 5 17.19 11.99 -9.07
N ILE A 6 18.46 11.93 -9.48
CA ILE A 6 19.30 10.74 -9.38
C ILE A 6 19.56 10.40 -7.91
N GLU A 7 20.03 11.37 -7.12
CA GLU A 7 20.29 11.18 -5.67
C GLU A 7 19.03 10.76 -4.90
N TYR A 8 17.87 11.31 -5.29
CA TYR A 8 16.59 10.93 -4.71
C TYR A 8 16.23 9.48 -5.02
N PHE A 9 16.44 9.02 -6.26
CA PHE A 9 16.15 7.64 -6.65
C PHE A 9 17.09 6.65 -5.96
N GLU A 10 18.38 6.98 -5.85
CA GLU A 10 19.37 6.16 -5.13
C GLU A 10 18.96 5.97 -3.67
N ARG A 11 18.58 7.06 -2.97
CA ARG A 11 18.08 6.98 -1.59
C ARG A 11 16.82 6.11 -1.46
N LEU A 12 15.92 6.19 -2.44
CA LEU A 12 14.70 5.38 -2.44
C LEU A 12 15.03 3.90 -2.63
N PHE A 13 15.98 3.57 -3.51
CA PHE A 13 16.41 2.20 -3.75
C PHE A 13 17.14 1.62 -2.55
N GLU A 14 18.03 2.38 -1.92
CA GLU A 14 18.69 1.99 -0.68
C GLU A 14 17.67 1.69 0.43
N LYS A 15 16.67 2.57 0.62
CA LYS A 15 15.58 2.37 1.59
C LYS A 15 14.84 1.05 1.36
N HIS A 16 14.60 0.69 0.10
CA HIS A 16 13.92 -0.56 -0.28
C HIS A 16 14.87 -1.75 -0.48
N ARG A 17 16.16 -1.58 -0.16
CA ARG A 17 17.23 -2.59 -0.33
C ARG A 17 17.29 -3.15 -1.76
N LEU A 18 17.00 -2.29 -2.73
CA LEU A 18 17.13 -2.63 -4.14
C LEU A 18 18.57 -2.36 -4.54
N HIS A 19 19.30 -3.40 -4.91
CA HIS A 19 20.50 -3.21 -5.71
C HIS A 19 20.08 -2.65 -7.07
N SER A 20 20.97 -1.89 -7.73
CA SER A 20 20.81 -1.43 -9.12
C SER A 20 20.87 -2.63 -10.08
N CYS A 21 19.94 -3.58 -9.94
CA CYS A 21 19.82 -4.76 -10.77
C CYS A 21 19.48 -4.35 -12.20
N GLY A 22 20.50 -4.21 -13.05
CA GLY A 22 20.35 -4.11 -14.50
C GLY A 22 19.73 -2.82 -15.02
N LEU A 23 19.53 -1.80 -14.18
CA LEU A 23 18.97 -0.50 -14.59
C LEU A 23 20.09 0.44 -15.09
N SER A 24 21.01 -0.10 -15.90
CA SER A 24 22.17 0.63 -16.43
C SER A 24 21.77 1.74 -17.40
N SER A 25 20.56 1.67 -17.97
CA SER A 25 19.93 2.75 -18.73
C SER A 25 18.87 3.42 -17.86
N TYR A 26 19.09 4.69 -17.52
CA TYR A 26 18.11 5.51 -16.81
C TYR A 26 16.89 5.82 -17.70
N ASP A 27 16.00 4.84 -17.86
CA ASP A 27 14.85 4.84 -18.78
C ASP A 27 13.49 4.94 -18.02
N TYR A 28 12.39 5.01 -18.76
CA TYR A 28 10.98 5.01 -18.32
C TYR A 28 10.66 3.93 -17.27
N SER A 29 11.31 2.76 -17.34
CA SER A 29 11.15 1.67 -16.37
C SER A 29 11.55 2.07 -14.94
N LEU A 30 12.62 2.87 -14.79
CA LEU A 30 13.03 3.40 -13.48
C LEU A 30 12.00 4.36 -12.90
N LYS A 31 11.46 5.24 -13.75
CA LYS A 31 10.44 6.21 -13.32
C LYS A 31 9.21 5.48 -12.79
N ASN A 32 8.75 4.44 -13.47
CA ASN A 32 7.61 3.64 -13.05
C ASN A 32 7.88 2.93 -11.72
N LEU A 33 9.08 2.35 -11.54
CA LEU A 33 9.48 1.73 -10.30
C LEU A 33 9.44 2.74 -9.13
N VAL A 34 10.02 3.93 -9.31
CA VAL A 34 10.02 4.99 -8.30
C VAL A 34 8.60 5.40 -7.92
N ILE A 35 7.72 5.59 -8.91
CA ILE A 35 6.32 5.93 -8.66
C ILE A 35 5.62 4.85 -7.84
N LEU A 36 5.82 3.58 -8.19
CA LEU A 36 5.24 2.44 -7.46
C LEU A 36 5.80 2.32 -6.03
N LEU A 37 7.10 2.56 -5.84
CA LEU A 37 7.73 2.55 -4.51
C LEU A 37 7.17 3.65 -3.60
N GLU A 38 7.02 4.86 -4.12
CA GLU A 38 6.40 5.98 -3.40
C GLU A 38 4.92 5.70 -3.10
N TRP A 39 4.20 5.08 -4.03
CA TRP A 39 2.80 4.68 -3.84
C TRP A 39 2.64 3.67 -2.69
N ILE A 40 3.44 2.60 -2.66
CA ILE A 40 3.41 1.61 -1.56
C ILE A 40 4.02 2.12 -0.25
N ASP A 41 4.60 3.32 -0.27
CA ASP A 41 5.04 4.09 0.90
C ASP A 41 4.03 5.15 1.35
N GLU A 42 2.84 5.16 0.74
CA GLU A 42 1.69 6.03 1.05
C GLU A 42 1.86 7.49 0.65
N SER A 43 2.70 7.78 -0.35
CA SER A 43 2.67 9.10 -0.98
C SER A 43 1.30 9.35 -1.62
N SER A 44 0.78 10.57 -1.42
CA SER A 44 -0.51 10.96 -2.00
C SER A 44 -0.38 11.17 -3.50
N GLU A 45 -1.48 10.95 -4.23
CA GLU A 45 -1.60 11.28 -5.66
C GLU A 45 -1.13 12.71 -5.95
N GLY A 46 -1.56 13.70 -5.15
CA GLY A 46 -1.10 15.08 -5.29
C GLY A 46 0.41 15.24 -5.17
N LYS A 47 1.05 14.59 -4.17
CA LYS A 47 2.50 14.63 -4.00
C LYS A 47 3.25 13.93 -5.14
N LEU A 48 2.71 12.83 -5.63
CA LEU A 48 3.27 12.11 -6.76
C LEU A 48 3.21 12.95 -8.04
N ASN A 49 2.09 13.62 -8.28
CA ASN A 49 1.91 14.54 -9.39
C ASN A 49 2.90 15.72 -9.29
N GLU A 50 2.96 16.40 -8.13
CA GLU A 50 3.87 17.52 -7.91
C GLU A 50 5.35 17.15 -8.09
N LYS A 51 5.78 15.98 -7.60
CA LYS A 51 7.20 15.57 -7.63
C LYS A 51 7.64 14.97 -8.96
N ILE A 52 6.79 14.15 -9.59
CA ILE A 52 7.18 13.25 -10.70
C ILE A 52 6.32 13.49 -11.96
N GLY A 53 5.30 14.34 -11.87
CA GLY A 53 4.39 14.67 -12.97
C GLY A 53 3.51 13.50 -13.41
N VAL A 54 3.21 12.57 -12.50
CA VAL A 54 2.32 11.45 -12.80
C VAL A 54 0.87 11.87 -12.55
N GLU A 55 0.04 11.74 -13.59
CA GLU A 55 -1.39 12.00 -13.46
C GLU A 55 -2.09 10.86 -12.71
N PRO A 56 -3.20 11.12 -12.01
CA PRO A 56 -3.94 10.08 -11.29
C PRO A 56 -4.33 8.90 -12.18
N GLY A 57 -4.78 9.15 -13.41
CA GLY A 57 -5.17 8.10 -14.35
C GLY A 57 -4.01 7.17 -14.73
N ASP A 58 -2.82 7.73 -14.95
CA ASP A 58 -1.61 6.96 -15.22
C ASP A 58 -1.20 6.11 -14.01
N LEU A 59 -1.28 6.70 -12.81
CA LEU A 59 -0.99 5.99 -11.57
C LEU A 59 -1.90 4.77 -11.39
N TYR A 60 -3.22 4.92 -11.58
CA TYR A 60 -4.15 3.81 -11.44
C TYR A 60 -3.88 2.71 -12.48
N ARG A 61 -3.57 3.07 -13.74
CA ARG A 61 -3.19 2.11 -14.79
C ARG A 61 -1.90 1.35 -14.44
N MET A 62 -0.89 2.04 -13.89
CA MET A 62 0.35 1.40 -13.42
C MET A 62 0.09 0.46 -12.25
N VAL A 63 -0.70 0.88 -11.26
CA VAL A 63 -1.04 0.08 -10.09
C VAL A 63 -1.79 -1.18 -10.50
N GLU A 64 -2.78 -1.06 -11.38
CA GLU A 64 -3.54 -2.20 -11.90
C GLU A 64 -2.64 -3.19 -12.65
N THR A 65 -1.85 -2.69 -13.61
CA THR A 65 -0.93 -3.53 -14.39
C THR A 65 0.06 -4.26 -13.48
N THR A 66 0.67 -3.55 -12.53
CA THR A 66 1.65 -4.13 -11.60
C THR A 66 1.01 -5.13 -10.65
N TYR A 67 -0.22 -4.89 -10.20
CA TYR A 67 -0.97 -5.83 -9.39
C TYR A 67 -1.22 -7.15 -10.13
N TRP A 68 -1.56 -7.09 -11.43
CA TRP A 68 -1.70 -8.27 -12.27
C TRP A 68 -0.37 -9.00 -12.49
N LEU A 69 0.71 -8.27 -12.76
CA LEU A 69 2.05 -8.87 -12.89
C LEU A 69 2.49 -9.57 -11.61
N ALA A 70 2.22 -8.98 -10.44
CA ALA A 70 2.52 -9.59 -9.16
C ALA A 70 1.64 -10.83 -8.89
N TYR A 71 0.42 -10.88 -9.43
CA TYR A 71 -0.39 -12.10 -9.43
C TYR A 71 0.20 -13.19 -10.33
N CYS A 72 0.62 -12.85 -11.55
CA CYS A 72 1.30 -13.80 -12.43
C CYS A 72 2.56 -14.36 -11.76
N LEU A 73 3.36 -13.52 -11.09
CA LEU A 73 4.51 -13.94 -10.32
C LEU A 73 4.14 -14.92 -9.20
N TYR A 74 3.03 -14.69 -8.49
CA TYR A 74 2.52 -15.60 -7.46
C TYR A 74 2.19 -16.99 -8.04
N GLU A 75 1.47 -17.03 -9.17
CA GLU A 75 1.10 -18.30 -9.80
C GLU A 75 2.32 -19.02 -10.37
N ILE A 76 3.28 -18.30 -10.97
CA ILE A 76 4.55 -18.89 -11.42
C ILE A 76 5.32 -19.48 -10.24
N ALA A 77 5.47 -18.74 -9.13
CA ALA A 77 6.16 -19.21 -7.93
C ALA A 77 5.52 -20.50 -7.39
N LYS A 78 4.19 -20.59 -7.42
CA LYS A 78 3.45 -21.79 -7.04
C LYS A 78 3.73 -22.96 -7.97
N LEU A 79 3.73 -22.73 -9.29
CA LEU A 79 4.00 -23.75 -10.32
C LEU A 79 5.41 -24.33 -10.21
N ILE A 80 6.42 -23.49 -9.95
CA ILE A 80 7.82 -23.92 -9.82
C ILE A 80 8.18 -24.43 -8.42
N GLY A 81 7.20 -24.52 -7.50
CA GLY A 81 7.41 -25.06 -6.16
C GLY A 81 8.05 -24.11 -5.14
N ARG A 82 8.21 -22.81 -5.47
CA ARG A 82 8.74 -21.77 -4.56
C ARG A 82 7.67 -21.23 -3.61
N LYS A 83 7.13 -22.12 -2.79
CA LYS A 83 6.08 -21.82 -1.80
C LYS A 83 6.54 -20.82 -0.73
N ASP A 84 7.85 -20.77 -0.48
CA ASP A 84 8.51 -19.84 0.45
C ASP A 84 8.30 -18.37 0.05
N LEU A 85 8.13 -18.06 -1.23
CA LEU A 85 7.94 -16.69 -1.73
C LEU A 85 6.48 -16.22 -1.68
N LEU A 86 5.52 -17.14 -1.58
CA LEU A 86 4.09 -16.81 -1.70
C LEU A 86 3.60 -15.78 -0.68
N PRO A 87 3.99 -15.85 0.61
CA PRO A 87 3.57 -14.85 1.60
C PRO A 87 4.06 -13.44 1.25
N GLU A 88 5.33 -13.31 0.84
CA GLU A 88 5.93 -12.03 0.49
C GLU A 88 5.30 -11.41 -0.76
N ILE A 89 5.07 -12.22 -1.80
CA ILE A 89 4.39 -11.77 -3.01
C ILE A 89 2.97 -11.33 -2.70
N ASN A 90 2.24 -12.05 -1.84
CA ASN A 90 0.89 -11.69 -1.46
C ASN A 90 0.84 -10.36 -0.68
N ILE A 91 1.79 -10.15 0.24
CA ILE A 91 1.97 -8.87 0.94
C ILE A 91 2.22 -7.75 -0.09
N LEU A 92 3.15 -7.95 -1.03
CA LEU A 92 3.46 -6.98 -2.06
C LEU A 92 2.24 -6.63 -2.92
N ARG A 93 1.46 -7.64 -3.33
CA ARG A 93 0.21 -7.45 -4.10
C ARG A 93 -0.78 -6.54 -3.38
N LEU A 94 -0.99 -6.77 -2.09
CA LEU A 94 -1.89 -5.93 -1.29
C LEU A 94 -1.35 -4.50 -1.16
N ARG A 95 -0.04 -4.34 -0.93
CA ARG A 95 0.61 -3.03 -0.87
C ARG A 95 0.46 -2.25 -2.18
N ILE A 96 0.69 -2.90 -3.32
CA ILE A 96 0.50 -2.31 -4.66
C ILE A 96 -0.96 -1.90 -4.84
N LYS A 97 -1.91 -2.82 -4.62
CA LYS A 97 -3.33 -2.58 -4.87
C LYS A 97 -3.88 -1.38 -4.10
N TYR A 98 -3.48 -1.23 -2.84
CA TYR A 98 -4.06 -0.23 -1.94
C TYR A 98 -3.18 0.99 -1.70
N GLY A 99 -1.92 0.98 -2.13
CA GLY A 99 -0.97 2.07 -1.87
C GLY A 99 -0.69 2.22 -0.39
N ILE A 100 -0.30 1.10 0.24
CA ILE A 100 -0.10 1.03 1.69
C ILE A 100 1.22 0.35 2.03
N LYS A 101 1.74 0.69 3.20
CA LYS A 101 2.77 -0.13 3.85
C LYS A 101 2.17 -1.39 4.46
N SER A 102 3.00 -2.40 4.69
CA SER A 102 2.58 -3.72 5.16
C SER A 102 1.84 -3.68 6.49
N GLU A 103 2.16 -2.75 7.39
CA GLU A 103 1.51 -2.65 8.70
C GLU A 103 0.02 -2.28 8.64
N LEU A 104 -0.47 -1.77 7.51
CA LEU A 104 -1.87 -1.42 7.32
C LEU A 104 -2.73 -2.55 6.75
N ILE A 105 -2.11 -3.66 6.33
CA ILE A 105 -2.82 -4.80 5.73
C ILE A 105 -3.96 -5.33 6.63
N PRO A 106 -3.79 -5.48 7.96
CA PRO A 106 -4.88 -5.95 8.81
C PRO A 106 -6.11 -5.03 8.86
N LEU A 107 -5.94 -3.74 8.52
CA LEU A 107 -7.00 -2.74 8.56
C LEU A 107 -7.70 -2.58 7.21
N ILE A 108 -6.97 -2.72 6.10
CA ILE A 108 -7.49 -2.49 4.75
C ILE A 108 -8.52 -3.54 4.31
N GLN A 109 -8.57 -4.68 4.99
CA GLN A 109 -9.55 -5.74 4.77
C GLN A 109 -10.98 -5.34 5.19
N LEU A 110 -11.12 -4.27 5.99
CA LEU A 110 -12.39 -3.79 6.49
C LEU A 110 -13.09 -2.91 5.45
N GLU A 111 -14.37 -3.18 5.22
CA GLU A 111 -15.15 -2.43 4.25
C GLU A 111 -15.26 -0.95 4.67
N GLY A 112 -14.96 -0.05 3.73
CA GLY A 112 -14.94 1.39 3.97
C GLY A 112 -13.61 1.91 4.53
N ILE A 113 -12.60 1.06 4.72
CA ILE A 113 -11.25 1.47 5.09
C ILE A 113 -10.35 1.45 3.85
N GLY A 114 -10.03 2.64 3.35
CA GLY A 114 -8.96 2.87 2.37
C GLY A 114 -7.66 3.34 3.03
N ARG A 115 -6.61 3.60 2.24
CA ARG A 115 -5.27 3.97 2.75
C ARG A 115 -5.27 5.08 3.81
N ILE A 116 -6.05 6.14 3.56
CA ILE A 116 -6.11 7.31 4.45
C ILE A 116 -6.71 6.95 5.81
N ARG A 117 -7.82 6.21 5.81
CA ARG A 117 -8.51 5.80 7.06
C ARG A 117 -7.71 4.75 7.81
N ALA A 118 -7.10 3.79 7.10
CA ALA A 118 -6.19 2.81 7.70
C ALA A 118 -5.04 3.51 8.42
N ARG A 119 -4.42 4.51 7.78
CA ARG A 119 -3.34 5.29 8.41
C ARG A 119 -3.82 6.12 9.60
N SER A 120 -5.02 6.71 9.55
CA SER A 120 -5.62 7.40 10.71
C SER A 120 -5.79 6.48 11.91
N LEU A 121 -6.29 5.26 11.70
CA LEU A 121 -6.44 4.25 12.76
C LEU A 121 -5.08 3.84 13.33
N TYR A 122 -4.12 3.55 12.44
CA TYR A 122 -2.78 3.11 12.86
C TYR A 122 -2.07 4.18 13.70
N LYS A 123 -2.20 5.46 13.36
CA LYS A 123 -1.59 6.57 14.10
C LYS A 123 -2.08 6.69 15.55
N VAL A 124 -3.30 6.26 15.84
CA VAL A 124 -3.85 6.25 17.21
C VAL A 124 -3.66 4.90 17.91
N GLY A 125 -2.81 4.03 17.37
CA GLY A 125 -2.45 2.74 17.96
C GLY A 125 -3.39 1.59 17.62
N ILE A 126 -4.40 1.81 16.76
CA ILE A 126 -5.32 0.77 16.30
C ILE A 126 -4.73 0.10 15.06
N THR A 127 -4.09 -1.04 15.27
CA THR A 127 -3.26 -1.74 14.28
C THR A 127 -3.96 -2.90 13.59
N ASP A 128 -5.06 -3.39 14.17
CA ASP A 128 -5.72 -4.62 13.74
C ASP A 128 -7.20 -4.64 14.18
N VAL A 129 -7.91 -5.64 13.70
CA VAL A 129 -9.34 -5.87 13.97
C VAL A 129 -9.62 -6.07 15.46
N THR A 130 -8.70 -6.70 16.21
CA THR A 130 -8.88 -6.95 17.65
C THR A 130 -8.87 -5.64 18.45
N LYS A 131 -8.02 -4.69 18.05
CA LYS A 131 -7.98 -3.37 18.70
C LYS A 131 -9.20 -2.52 18.35
N ILE A 132 -9.74 -2.65 17.14
CA ILE A 132 -11.02 -2.03 16.80
C ILE A 132 -12.13 -2.60 17.68
N ASP A 133 -12.12 -3.91 17.93
CA ASP A 133 -13.13 -4.53 18.78
C ASP A 133 -13.06 -4.02 20.23
N LYS A 134 -11.85 -3.93 20.80
CA LYS A 134 -11.63 -3.40 22.15
C LYS A 134 -11.93 -1.91 22.29
N THR A 135 -11.94 -1.16 21.18
CA THR A 135 -12.18 0.28 21.19
C THR A 135 -13.68 0.56 21.15
N SER A 136 -14.15 1.51 21.97
CA SER A 136 -15.56 1.92 21.95
C SER A 136 -15.93 2.60 20.64
N GLU A 137 -17.18 2.45 20.22
CA GLU A 137 -17.70 3.09 18.99
C GLU A 137 -17.51 4.62 19.02
N SER A 138 -17.73 5.25 20.19
CA SER A 138 -17.51 6.69 20.39
C SER A 138 -16.07 7.11 20.16
N LYS A 139 -15.09 6.34 20.67
CA LYS A 139 -13.67 6.60 20.44
C LYS A 139 -13.30 6.45 18.98
N LEU A 140 -13.81 5.41 18.31
CA LEU A 140 -13.60 5.21 16.87
C LEU A 140 -14.17 6.36 16.04
N ALA A 141 -15.35 6.86 16.40
CA ALA A 141 -16.01 7.96 15.70
C ALA A 141 -15.20 9.27 15.75
N ASN A 142 -14.47 9.51 16.85
CA ASN A 142 -13.63 10.69 17.04
C ASN A 142 -12.30 10.63 16.26
N ILE A 143 -11.94 9.48 15.68
CA ILE A 143 -10.72 9.36 14.89
C ILE A 143 -10.88 10.14 13.58
N PRO A 144 -9.88 10.96 13.17
CA PRO A 144 -9.95 11.72 11.94
C PRO A 144 -10.32 10.87 10.72
N LYS A 145 -11.31 11.34 9.95
CA LYS A 145 -11.84 10.70 8.72
C LYS A 145 -12.65 9.41 8.91
N ILE A 146 -12.93 8.99 10.15
CA ILE A 146 -13.81 7.85 10.44
C ILE A 146 -15.26 8.30 10.60
N GLY A 147 -15.58 9.04 11.67
CA GLY A 147 -16.93 9.51 11.96
C GLY A 147 -17.88 8.41 12.45
N VAL A 148 -19.06 8.81 12.92
CA VAL A 148 -20.02 7.93 13.63
C VAL A 148 -20.52 6.78 12.74
N LYS A 149 -20.93 7.07 11.50
CA LYS A 149 -21.49 6.06 10.59
C LYS A 149 -20.50 4.93 10.31
N LEU A 150 -19.24 5.27 10.06
CA LEU A 150 -18.21 4.27 9.78
C LEU A 150 -17.82 3.52 11.05
N ALA A 151 -17.68 4.20 12.19
CA ALA A 151 -17.40 3.54 13.47
C ALA A 151 -18.41 2.43 13.79
N LYS A 152 -19.70 2.74 13.66
CA LYS A 152 -20.79 1.76 13.83
C LYS A 152 -20.67 0.61 12.82
N LYS A 153 -20.40 0.92 11.54
CA LYS A 153 -20.20 -0.10 10.49
C LYS A 153 -19.03 -1.03 10.81
N LEU A 154 -17.91 -0.50 11.29
CA LEU A 154 -16.74 -1.31 11.66
C LEU A 154 -17.07 -2.26 12.82
N LYS A 155 -17.72 -1.76 13.89
CA LYS A 155 -18.13 -2.60 15.01
C LYS A 155 -19.11 -3.71 14.60
N ASN A 156 -19.99 -3.44 13.64
CA ASN A 156 -20.90 -4.45 13.11
C ASN A 156 -20.17 -5.50 12.27
N GLN A 157 -19.22 -5.10 11.41
CA GLN A 157 -18.41 -6.04 10.61
C GLN A 157 -17.64 -7.02 11.50
N ILE A 158 -17.05 -6.54 12.59
CA ILE A 158 -16.28 -7.42 13.51
C ILE A 158 -17.15 -8.49 14.13
N LYS A 159 -18.37 -8.14 14.56
CA LYS A 159 -19.33 -9.10 15.12
C LYS A 159 -19.72 -10.19 14.11
N SER A 160 -19.80 -9.87 12.82
CA SER A 160 -20.08 -10.88 11.78
C SER A 160 -18.87 -11.77 11.46
N TYR A 161 -17.64 -11.28 11.60
CA TYR A 161 -16.42 -12.09 11.40
C TYR A 161 -16.19 -13.14 12.50
N GLN A 162 -16.79 -12.95 13.68
CA GLN A 162 -16.66 -13.86 14.83
C GLN A 162 -17.77 -14.92 14.91
N LYS A 163 -18.72 -14.91 13.96
CA LYS A 163 -19.78 -15.92 13.81
C LYS A 163 -19.38 -16.93 12.76
#